data_AF-A0A1D1XUG8-F1
#
_entry.id   AF-A0A1D1XUG8-F1
#
_cell.length_a   1.000
_cell.length_b   1.000
_cell.length_c   1.000
_cell.angle_alpha   90.00
_cell.angle_beta   90.00
_cell.angle_gamma   90.00
#
_symmetry.space_group_name_H-M   'P 1'
#
loop_
_entity.id
_entity.type
_entity.pdbx_description
1 polymer ?
#
loop_
_entity_poly.entity_id
_entity_poly.type
_entity_poly.pdbx_seq_one_letter_code
_entity_poly.pdbx_strand_id
1 'polypeptide(L)'
;KKDNFESLVMEHLRMNGTYWGLTTLDLLHQLGAVDRDEIVSWVLECQHDSGGFGGNIGHDPHVLYTLSAVQVLVLLDKLDVLDAEKVSNYVAGLQNEDGSFPGDEWGEIDTRFSYCAICCLSILNHLDKIDVEKAVDYIVSCKNLDGGFGCTPGAESHAGQIFCCVGALAITGFLNHIDKDLLGWWLCERQVKSGGLNGRPEKLPDVCYSWWVLSSLIIIDRVHWIDKNKLARFILDCQDKENGGISDRPDDAVDVFHTYFGVAGLSLLEYPGVKAIDPAYALPVDTVNKIFLRSKCSST
;
A
#
# COMPACT_ATOMS: atom_id res chain seq x y z
N LYS A 1 -3.80 0.71 25.11
CA LYS A 1 -3.26 0.77 26.50
C LYS A 1 -1.75 0.81 26.37
N LYS A 2 -1.06 1.79 26.98
CA LYS A 2 0.34 2.14 26.65
C LYS A 2 1.41 1.21 27.25
N ASP A 3 1.08 0.35 28.23
CA ASP A 3 2.09 -0.37 29.02
C ASP A 3 1.83 -1.88 29.17
N ASN A 4 1.62 -2.60 28.07
CA ASN A 4 1.66 -4.07 28.06
C ASN A 4 2.67 -4.60 27.05
N PHE A 5 3.12 -5.84 27.24
CA PHE A 5 4.12 -6.49 26.38
C PHE A 5 3.69 -6.47 24.91
N GLU A 6 2.40 -6.68 24.64
CA GLU A 6 1.85 -6.61 23.29
C GLU A 6 1.98 -5.21 22.67
N SER A 7 1.81 -4.13 23.45
CA SER A 7 2.03 -2.77 22.97
C SER A 7 3.49 -2.54 22.59
N LEU A 8 4.44 -3.02 23.41
CA LEU A 8 5.88 -2.83 23.18
C LEU A 8 6.37 -3.56 21.93
N VAL A 9 5.94 -4.81 21.71
CA VAL A 9 6.37 -5.57 20.52
C VAL A 9 5.76 -5.05 19.22
N MET A 10 4.65 -4.31 19.29
CA MET A 10 3.95 -3.74 18.13
C MET A 10 4.30 -2.28 17.85
N GLU A 11 5.19 -1.65 18.64
CA GLU A 11 5.48 -0.21 18.49
C GLU A 11 5.97 0.13 17.08
N HIS A 12 6.86 -0.67 16.52
CA HIS A 12 7.39 -0.44 15.16
C HIS A 12 6.31 -0.49 14.07
N LEU A 13 5.17 -1.16 14.29
CA LEU A 13 4.08 -1.26 13.33
C LEU A 13 3.03 -0.16 13.50
N ARG A 14 3.15 0.71 14.51
CA ARG A 14 2.05 1.59 14.94
C ARG A 14 1.63 2.59 13.86
N MET A 15 2.57 3.18 13.13
CA MET A 15 2.28 4.08 11.99
C MET A 15 1.48 3.35 10.90
N ASN A 16 1.97 2.17 10.47
CA ASN A 16 1.29 1.38 9.44
C ASN A 16 -0.08 0.86 9.92
N GLY A 17 -0.17 0.39 11.17
CA GLY A 17 -1.42 -0.04 11.80
C GLY A 17 -2.44 1.08 11.90
N THR A 18 -2.00 2.31 12.17
CA THR A 18 -2.86 3.50 12.17
C THR A 18 -3.40 3.79 10.78
N TYR A 19 -2.54 3.77 9.75
CA TYR A 19 -2.97 3.89 8.36
C TYR A 19 -3.99 2.80 7.97
N TRP A 20 -3.70 1.53 8.24
CA TRP A 20 -4.59 0.39 7.94
C TRP A 20 -5.93 0.53 8.66
N GLY A 21 -5.93 0.85 9.96
CA GLY A 21 -7.14 1.03 10.74
C GLY A 21 -7.99 2.20 10.26
N LEU A 22 -7.39 3.36 10.01
CA LEU A 22 -8.11 4.55 9.54
C LEU A 22 -8.67 4.39 8.14
N THR A 23 -7.91 3.78 7.24
CA THR A 23 -8.39 3.50 5.89
C THR A 23 -9.57 2.53 5.95
N THR A 24 -9.48 1.48 6.77
CA THR A 24 -10.60 0.55 7.01
C THR A 24 -11.84 1.28 7.51
N LEU A 25 -11.68 2.16 8.51
CA LEU A 25 -12.79 2.95 9.04
C LEU A 25 -13.39 3.86 7.97
N ASP A 26 -12.57 4.52 7.14
CA ASP A 26 -13.08 5.34 6.05
C ASP A 26 -13.86 4.52 5.03
N LEU A 27 -13.31 3.38 4.58
CA LEU A 27 -13.97 2.48 3.62
C LEU A 27 -15.34 1.99 4.13
N LEU A 28 -15.51 1.88 5.44
CA LEU A 28 -16.77 1.49 6.11
C LEU A 28 -17.62 2.68 6.57
N HIS A 29 -17.30 3.90 6.14
CA HIS A 29 -18.00 5.14 6.50
C HIS A 29 -17.96 5.51 8.00
N GLN A 30 -16.94 5.04 8.73
CA GLN A 30 -16.76 5.22 10.18
C GLN A 30 -15.52 6.07 10.55
N LEU A 31 -14.87 6.74 9.60
CA LEU A 31 -13.71 7.61 9.91
C LEU A 31 -14.03 8.70 10.95
N GLY A 32 -15.30 9.12 11.07
CA GLY A 32 -15.73 10.10 12.08
C GLY A 32 -15.69 9.59 13.54
N ALA A 33 -15.43 8.31 13.77
CA ALA A 33 -15.39 7.72 15.11
C ALA A 33 -14.08 7.97 15.87
N VAL A 34 -13.05 8.51 15.20
CA VAL A 34 -11.73 8.75 15.80
C VAL A 34 -11.51 10.22 16.15
N ASP A 35 -10.66 10.48 17.13
CA ASP A 35 -10.16 11.82 17.41
C ASP A 35 -9.08 12.18 16.39
N ARG A 36 -9.43 13.11 15.48
CA ARG A 36 -8.53 13.51 14.39
C ARG A 36 -7.33 14.29 14.89
N ASP A 37 -7.52 15.16 15.88
CA ASP A 37 -6.47 16.04 16.37
C ASP A 37 -5.45 15.25 17.20
N GLU A 38 -5.91 14.26 17.99
CA GLU A 38 -5.03 13.33 18.69
C GLU A 38 -4.14 12.55 17.72
N ILE A 39 -4.72 12.01 16.64
CA ILE A 39 -3.96 11.24 15.64
C ILE A 39 -2.97 12.12 14.89
N VAL A 40 -3.39 13.30 14.44
CA VAL A 40 -2.50 14.23 13.73
C VAL A 40 -1.33 14.64 14.61
N SER A 41 -1.58 14.97 15.89
CA SER A 41 -0.50 15.29 16.85
C SER A 41 0.48 14.14 16.97
N TRP A 42 -0.01 12.92 17.18
CA TRP A 42 0.85 11.74 17.32
C TRP A 42 1.66 11.43 16.05
N VAL A 43 1.05 11.57 14.86
CA VAL A 43 1.76 11.38 13.59
C VAL A 43 2.94 12.37 13.48
N LEU A 44 2.71 13.65 13.79
CA LEU A 44 3.77 14.67 13.75
C LEU A 44 4.87 14.42 14.79
N GLU A 45 4.55 13.88 15.96
CA GLU A 45 5.55 13.46 16.96
C GLU A 45 6.44 12.29 16.49
N CYS A 46 6.01 11.54 15.47
CA CYS A 46 6.80 10.48 14.85
C CYS A 46 7.75 10.99 13.74
N GLN A 47 7.71 12.29 13.42
CA GLN A 47 8.58 12.87 12.39
C GLN A 47 10.01 13.04 12.90
N HIS A 48 10.97 12.61 12.10
CA HIS A 48 12.39 12.78 12.35
C HIS A 48 12.93 14.09 11.77
N ASP A 49 14.07 14.58 12.27
CA ASP A 49 14.71 15.80 11.80
C ASP A 49 15.09 15.76 10.32
N SER A 50 15.35 14.56 9.77
CA SER A 50 15.61 14.35 8.34
C SER A 50 14.41 14.66 7.45
N GLY A 51 13.18 14.65 7.99
CA GLY A 51 11.93 14.80 7.26
C GLY A 51 11.12 13.51 7.16
N GLY A 52 11.76 12.35 7.23
CA GLY A 52 11.08 11.06 7.25
C GLY A 52 10.34 10.79 8.57
N PHE A 53 9.48 9.79 8.57
CA PHE A 53 8.74 9.35 9.78
C PHE A 53 9.21 7.97 10.22
N GLY A 54 9.22 7.75 11.54
CA GLY A 54 9.44 6.45 12.16
C GLY A 54 8.14 5.68 12.39
N GLY A 55 8.27 4.40 12.75
CA GLY A 55 7.12 3.53 13.05
C GLY A 55 6.34 3.95 14.30
N ASN A 56 6.99 4.69 15.20
CA ASN A 56 6.43 5.33 16.40
C ASN A 56 7.38 6.46 16.85
N ILE A 57 7.00 7.18 17.92
CA ILE A 57 7.80 8.27 18.51
C ILE A 57 9.19 7.75 18.89
N GLY A 58 10.22 8.46 18.43
CA GLY A 58 11.63 8.15 18.73
C GLY A 58 12.23 6.98 17.93
N HIS A 59 11.52 6.45 16.94
CA HIS A 59 12.06 5.42 16.04
C HIS A 59 12.75 6.06 14.82
N ASP A 60 13.69 5.33 14.24
CA ASP A 60 14.40 5.76 13.03
C ASP A 60 13.43 5.95 11.85
N PRO A 61 13.67 6.96 11.00
CA PRO A 61 12.82 7.23 9.85
C PRO A 61 13.00 6.18 8.76
N HIS A 62 11.89 5.77 8.14
CA HIS A 62 11.91 4.82 7.04
C HIS A 62 10.82 5.16 6.02
N VAL A 63 11.05 4.90 4.73
CA VAL A 63 10.14 5.29 3.64
C VAL A 63 8.74 4.66 3.79
N LEU A 64 8.65 3.43 4.30
CA LEU A 64 7.38 2.75 4.64
C LEU A 64 6.51 3.59 5.59
N TYR A 65 7.08 4.01 6.72
CA TYR A 65 6.33 4.78 7.72
C TYR A 65 6.10 6.21 7.25
N THR A 66 7.01 6.76 6.45
CA THR A 66 6.87 8.07 5.81
C THR A 66 5.66 8.10 4.88
N LEU A 67 5.50 7.09 4.01
CA LEU A 67 4.30 6.98 3.18
C LEU A 67 3.03 6.84 4.05
N SER A 68 3.03 5.94 5.04
CA SER A 68 1.87 5.74 5.91
C SER A 68 1.47 7.02 6.66
N ALA A 69 2.43 7.80 7.15
CA ALA A 69 2.18 9.08 7.79
C ALA A 69 1.51 10.07 6.83
N VAL A 70 2.05 10.21 5.61
CA VAL A 70 1.45 11.05 4.56
C VAL A 70 0.03 10.59 4.20
N GLN A 71 -0.18 9.29 4.06
CA GLN A 71 -1.50 8.71 3.79
C GLN A 71 -2.50 8.97 4.92
N VAL A 72 -2.08 8.86 6.18
CA VAL A 72 -2.92 9.21 7.34
C VAL A 72 -3.33 10.68 7.31
N LEU A 73 -2.38 11.59 7.09
CA LEU A 73 -2.66 13.03 7.02
C LEU A 73 -3.61 13.36 5.86
N VAL A 74 -3.44 12.70 4.72
CA VAL A 74 -4.33 12.84 3.56
C VAL A 74 -5.74 12.33 3.85
N LEU A 75 -5.89 11.16 4.49
CA LEU A 75 -7.19 10.61 4.89
C LEU A 75 -7.94 11.55 5.84
N LEU A 76 -7.22 12.19 6.76
CA LEU A 76 -7.79 13.10 7.74
C LEU A 76 -8.00 14.53 7.22
N ASP A 77 -7.69 14.77 5.94
CA ASP A 77 -7.72 16.10 5.30
C ASP A 77 -6.83 17.13 6.01
N LYS A 78 -5.61 16.72 6.36
CA LYS A 78 -4.63 17.46 7.16
C LYS A 78 -3.23 17.45 6.54
N LEU A 79 -3.12 17.31 5.23
CA LEU A 79 -1.82 17.37 4.56
C LEU A 79 -1.16 18.75 4.69
N ASP A 80 -1.94 19.82 4.92
CA ASP A 80 -1.48 21.19 5.08
C ASP A 80 -0.60 21.43 6.32
N VAL A 81 -0.66 20.55 7.32
CA VAL A 81 0.19 20.66 8.52
C VAL A 81 1.62 20.18 8.27
N LEU A 82 1.87 19.54 7.13
CA LEU A 82 3.14 18.94 6.78
C LEU A 82 4.02 19.91 5.99
N ASP A 83 5.30 19.98 6.33
CA ASP A 83 6.31 20.54 5.42
C ASP A 83 6.58 19.54 4.29
N ALA A 84 5.78 19.65 3.21
CA ALA A 84 5.86 18.77 2.05
C ALA A 84 7.24 18.80 1.38
N GLU A 85 7.92 19.94 1.41
CA GLU A 85 9.26 20.11 0.87
C GLU A 85 10.27 19.26 1.64
N LYS A 86 10.24 19.34 2.98
CA LYS A 86 11.12 18.56 3.86
C LYS A 86 10.91 17.06 3.68
N VAL A 87 9.67 16.58 3.64
CA VAL A 87 9.37 15.16 3.44
C VAL A 87 9.82 14.70 2.06
N SER A 88 9.53 15.48 1.02
CA SER A 88 9.91 15.12 -0.35
C SER A 88 11.43 15.12 -0.54
N ASN A 89 12.17 15.99 0.15
CA ASN A 89 13.64 15.99 0.13
C ASN A 89 14.23 14.73 0.79
N TYR A 90 13.65 14.27 1.90
CA TYR A 90 14.04 13.00 2.51
C TYR A 90 13.82 11.83 1.54
N VAL A 91 12.62 11.72 0.95
CA VAL A 91 12.27 10.62 0.05
C VAL A 91 13.09 10.65 -1.24
N ALA A 92 13.27 11.83 -1.86
CA ALA A 92 14.08 11.97 -3.06
C ALA A 92 15.57 11.69 -2.80
N GLY A 93 16.07 12.05 -1.62
CA GLY A 93 17.45 11.77 -1.21
C GLY A 93 17.78 10.29 -1.03
N LEU A 94 16.76 9.42 -0.98
CA LEU A 94 16.95 7.97 -0.97
C LEU A 94 17.24 7.42 -2.38
N GLN A 95 16.99 8.13 -3.47
CA GLN A 95 17.19 7.55 -4.80
C GLN A 95 18.67 7.27 -5.09
N ASN A 96 19.00 6.01 -5.39
CA ASN A 96 20.34 5.60 -5.83
C ASN A 96 20.59 5.92 -7.31
N GLU A 97 21.86 5.90 -7.72
CA GLU A 97 22.27 6.17 -9.11
C GLU A 97 21.65 5.23 -10.14
N ASP A 98 21.33 3.99 -9.74
CA ASP A 98 20.70 2.95 -10.55
C ASP A 98 19.16 3.05 -10.60
N GLY A 99 18.58 4.02 -9.88
CA GLY A 99 17.14 4.27 -9.79
C GLY A 99 16.44 3.52 -8.65
N SER A 100 17.13 2.63 -7.94
CA SER A 100 16.57 1.96 -6.76
C SER A 100 16.35 2.93 -5.59
N PHE A 101 15.47 2.53 -4.67
CA PHE A 101 15.24 3.25 -3.42
C PHE A 101 15.52 2.30 -2.25
N PRO A 102 16.50 2.58 -1.39
CA PRO A 102 16.56 2.00 -0.07
C PRO A 102 15.42 2.44 0.83
N GLY A 103 15.17 1.64 1.86
CA GLY A 103 14.16 1.93 2.87
C GLY A 103 14.54 3.09 3.79
N ASP A 104 15.83 3.24 4.04
CA ASP A 104 16.46 4.21 4.93
C ASP A 104 17.96 4.38 4.58
N GLU A 105 18.74 4.99 5.48
CA GLU A 105 20.18 5.23 5.29
C GLU A 105 21.05 3.97 5.30
N TRP A 106 20.51 2.82 5.72
CA TRP A 106 21.27 1.56 5.83
C TRP A 106 21.29 0.73 4.53
N GLY A 107 20.53 1.15 3.52
CA GLY A 107 20.73 0.70 2.14
C GLY A 107 20.05 -0.61 1.75
N GLU A 108 19.12 -1.16 2.54
CA GLU A 108 18.29 -2.31 2.10
C GLU A 108 17.50 -1.91 0.86
N ILE A 109 17.63 -2.68 -0.23
CA ILE A 109 16.89 -2.45 -1.46
C ILE A 109 15.75 -3.45 -1.61
N ASP A 110 14.54 -2.94 -1.86
CA ASP A 110 13.37 -3.73 -2.17
C ASP A 110 12.38 -2.91 -3.02
N THR A 111 11.69 -3.54 -3.98
CA THR A 111 10.66 -2.89 -4.80
C THR A 111 9.53 -2.26 -3.98
N ARG A 112 9.27 -2.73 -2.75
CA ARG A 112 8.38 -2.06 -1.78
C ARG A 112 8.77 -0.60 -1.55
N PHE A 113 10.07 -0.33 -1.41
CA PHE A 113 10.57 1.01 -1.12
C PHE A 113 10.47 1.92 -2.35
N SER A 114 10.67 1.37 -3.55
CA SER A 114 10.45 2.10 -4.81
C SER A 114 8.99 2.54 -4.95
N TYR A 115 8.04 1.63 -4.70
CA TYR A 115 6.61 1.99 -4.65
C TYR A 115 6.32 3.05 -3.59
N CYS A 116 6.86 2.88 -2.38
CA CYS A 116 6.59 3.83 -1.29
C CYS A 116 7.11 5.23 -1.60
N ALA A 117 8.31 5.33 -2.16
CA ALA A 117 8.92 6.60 -2.54
C ALA A 117 8.10 7.30 -3.64
N ILE A 118 7.79 6.57 -4.72
CA ILE A 118 7.01 7.10 -5.85
C ILE A 118 5.60 7.51 -5.41
N CYS A 119 4.92 6.69 -4.62
CA CYS A 119 3.58 6.99 -4.14
C CYS A 119 3.57 8.21 -3.21
N CYS A 120 4.55 8.30 -2.29
CA CYS A 120 4.70 9.44 -1.39
C CYS A 120 4.93 10.74 -2.17
N LEU A 121 5.90 10.75 -3.08
CA LEU A 121 6.21 11.91 -3.92
C LEU A 121 5.04 12.29 -4.83
N SER A 122 4.30 11.33 -5.36
CA SER A 122 3.11 11.61 -6.16
C SER A 122 2.00 12.28 -5.35
N ILE A 123 1.71 11.76 -4.15
CA ILE A 123 0.74 12.38 -3.22
C ILE A 123 1.14 13.80 -2.86
N LEU A 124 2.44 14.04 -2.66
CA LEU A 124 2.98 15.37 -2.35
C LEU A 124 3.16 16.27 -3.59
N ASN A 125 2.87 15.78 -4.80
CA ASN A 125 3.08 16.48 -6.06
C ASN A 125 4.54 16.92 -6.29
N HIS A 126 5.49 16.03 -5.98
CA HIS A 126 6.94 16.24 -6.04
C HIS A 126 7.69 15.12 -6.77
N LEU A 127 7.05 14.43 -7.73
CA LEU A 127 7.73 13.46 -8.59
C LEU A 127 8.87 14.07 -9.41
N ASP A 128 8.87 15.39 -9.62
CA ASP A 128 9.92 16.14 -10.30
C ASP A 128 11.26 16.17 -9.53
N LYS A 129 11.27 15.76 -8.25
CA LYS A 129 12.49 15.71 -7.43
C LYS A 129 13.35 14.47 -7.65
N ILE A 130 12.86 13.47 -8.37
CA ILE A 130 13.58 12.23 -8.65
C ILE A 130 13.77 12.04 -10.15
N ASP A 131 14.72 11.20 -10.51
CA ASP A 131 14.84 10.66 -11.86
C ASP A 131 13.80 9.55 -12.06
N VAL A 132 12.62 9.92 -12.55
CA VAL A 132 11.50 8.98 -12.76
C VAL A 132 11.86 7.88 -13.76
N GLU A 133 12.62 8.20 -14.81
CA GLU A 133 13.00 7.23 -15.84
C GLU A 133 13.92 6.16 -15.24
N LYS A 134 14.93 6.53 -14.46
CA LYS A 134 15.77 5.56 -13.75
C LYS A 134 15.00 4.72 -12.74
N ALA A 135 14.08 5.32 -12.00
CA ALA A 135 13.23 4.57 -11.06
C ALA A 135 12.40 3.50 -11.79
N VAL A 136 11.86 3.85 -12.96
CA VAL A 136 11.14 2.93 -13.83
C VAL A 136 12.07 1.85 -14.38
N ASP A 137 13.26 2.21 -14.85
CA ASP A 137 14.25 1.24 -15.36
C ASP A 137 14.64 0.21 -14.29
N TYR A 138 14.85 0.63 -13.03
CA TYR A 138 15.11 -0.28 -11.92
C TYR A 138 13.94 -1.24 -11.68
N ILE A 139 12.70 -0.73 -11.62
CA ILE A 139 11.50 -1.55 -11.46
C ILE A 139 11.37 -2.57 -12.60
N VAL A 140 11.60 -2.14 -13.84
CA VAL A 140 11.54 -3.02 -15.02
C VAL A 140 12.62 -4.10 -14.97
N SER A 141 13.80 -3.81 -14.41
CA SER A 141 14.86 -4.81 -14.21
C SER A 141 14.50 -5.91 -13.20
N CYS A 142 13.48 -5.69 -12.36
CA CYS A 142 12.95 -6.69 -11.42
C CYS A 142 11.93 -7.65 -12.06
N LYS A 143 11.59 -7.46 -13.34
CA LYS A 143 10.64 -8.30 -14.08
C LYS A 143 11.25 -9.66 -14.43
N ASN A 144 10.47 -10.72 -14.24
CA ASN A 144 10.83 -12.10 -14.54
C ASN A 144 10.22 -12.61 -15.86
N LEU A 145 10.73 -13.75 -16.33
CA LEU A 145 10.26 -14.42 -17.56
C LEU A 145 8.79 -14.84 -17.49
N ASP A 146 8.25 -15.03 -16.28
CA ASP A 146 6.86 -15.40 -16.04
C ASP A 146 5.91 -14.19 -16.05
N GLY A 147 6.43 -13.00 -16.36
CA GLY A 147 5.71 -11.74 -16.36
C GLY A 147 5.60 -11.06 -15.00
N GLY A 148 5.91 -11.78 -13.91
CA GLY A 148 5.90 -11.27 -12.54
C GLY A 148 7.11 -10.41 -12.20
N PHE A 149 7.19 -9.97 -10.94
CA PHE A 149 8.26 -9.15 -10.40
C PHE A 149 8.73 -9.69 -9.06
N GLY A 150 10.05 -9.70 -8.86
CA GLY A 150 10.70 -10.00 -7.58
C GLY A 150 10.99 -8.76 -6.75
N CYS A 151 11.48 -8.95 -5.51
CA CYS A 151 11.87 -7.84 -4.62
C CYS A 151 13.08 -7.06 -5.12
N THR A 152 13.94 -7.71 -5.90
CA THR A 152 15.14 -7.18 -6.57
C THR A 152 15.36 -7.96 -7.88
N PRO A 153 16.25 -7.50 -8.78
CA PRO A 153 16.53 -8.21 -10.03
C PRO A 153 16.94 -9.66 -9.82
N GLY A 154 16.22 -10.58 -10.47
CA GLY A 154 16.45 -12.03 -10.39
C GLY A 154 15.81 -12.72 -9.18
N ALA A 155 15.14 -12.00 -8.28
CA ALA A 155 14.37 -12.60 -7.19
C ALA A 155 13.07 -13.26 -7.69
N GLU A 156 12.54 -14.23 -6.93
CA GLU A 156 11.29 -14.94 -7.25
C GLU A 156 10.11 -13.97 -7.38
N SER A 157 9.26 -14.19 -8.40
CA SER A 157 8.01 -13.46 -8.56
C SER A 157 7.10 -13.64 -7.34
N HIS A 158 6.63 -12.54 -6.75
CA HIS A 158 5.77 -12.53 -5.57
C HIS A 158 4.65 -11.51 -5.73
N ALA A 159 3.40 -11.89 -5.43
CA ALA A 159 2.25 -11.02 -5.67
C ALA A 159 2.33 -9.64 -4.97
N GLY A 160 2.88 -9.60 -3.75
CA GLY A 160 3.13 -8.33 -3.04
C GLY A 160 4.15 -7.43 -3.77
N GLN A 161 5.19 -8.02 -4.35
CA GLN A 161 6.22 -7.26 -5.09
C GLN A 161 5.71 -6.84 -6.47
N ILE A 162 4.91 -7.69 -7.10
CA ILE A 162 4.15 -7.36 -8.31
C ILE A 162 3.27 -6.14 -8.07
N PHE A 163 2.51 -6.10 -6.97
CA PHE A 163 1.72 -4.90 -6.63
C PHE A 163 2.60 -3.66 -6.55
N CYS A 164 3.72 -3.71 -5.83
CA CYS A 164 4.60 -2.56 -5.70
C CYS A 164 5.11 -2.07 -7.07
N CYS A 165 5.55 -2.99 -7.94
CA CYS A 165 6.03 -2.64 -9.27
C CYS A 165 4.90 -2.10 -10.17
N VAL A 166 3.76 -2.79 -10.22
CA VAL A 166 2.60 -2.43 -11.05
C VAL A 166 2.00 -1.09 -10.59
N GLY A 167 1.87 -0.89 -9.28
CA GLY A 167 1.39 0.35 -8.69
C GLY A 167 2.32 1.52 -8.97
N ALA A 168 3.64 1.33 -8.81
CA ALA A 168 4.62 2.35 -9.16
C ALA A 168 4.56 2.73 -10.65
N LEU A 169 4.50 1.75 -11.55
CA LEU A 169 4.36 1.98 -12.99
C LEU A 169 3.02 2.63 -13.37
N ALA A 170 1.94 2.35 -12.62
CA ALA A 170 0.67 3.02 -12.80
C ALA A 170 0.75 4.50 -12.42
N ILE A 171 1.37 4.80 -11.28
CA ILE A 171 1.54 6.17 -10.77
C ILE A 171 2.42 6.99 -11.70
N THR A 172 3.50 6.43 -12.24
CA THR A 172 4.41 7.13 -13.14
C THR A 172 3.94 7.17 -14.59
N GLY A 173 2.91 6.41 -14.96
CA GLY A 173 2.37 6.36 -16.33
C GLY A 173 3.10 5.40 -17.28
N PHE A 174 3.91 4.48 -16.76
CA PHE A 174 4.77 3.55 -17.51
C PHE A 174 4.21 2.11 -17.58
N LEU A 175 2.89 1.94 -17.54
CA LEU A 175 2.24 0.61 -17.66
C LEU A 175 2.53 -0.10 -19.00
N ASN A 176 3.01 0.60 -20.02
CA ASN A 176 3.44 0.03 -21.30
C ASN A 176 4.63 -0.95 -21.18
N HIS A 177 5.36 -0.97 -20.06
CA HIS A 177 6.43 -1.95 -19.80
C HIS A 177 5.90 -3.33 -19.36
N ILE A 178 4.60 -3.42 -19.06
CA ILE A 178 3.97 -4.64 -18.58
C ILE A 178 3.33 -5.39 -19.76
N ASP A 179 3.67 -6.67 -19.89
CA ASP A 179 2.88 -7.59 -20.69
C ASP A 179 1.65 -7.97 -19.85
N LYS A 180 0.52 -7.32 -20.14
CA LYS A 180 -0.70 -7.44 -19.32
C LYS A 180 -1.28 -8.85 -19.33
N ASP A 181 -1.16 -9.58 -20.45
CA ASP A 181 -1.71 -10.93 -20.57
C ASP A 181 -0.82 -11.95 -19.87
N LEU A 182 0.51 -11.85 -20.05
CA LEU A 182 1.44 -12.74 -19.37
C LEU A 182 1.39 -12.55 -17.84
N LEU A 183 1.40 -11.30 -17.36
CA LEU A 183 1.26 -11.02 -15.94
C LEU A 183 -0.13 -11.40 -15.42
N GLY A 184 -1.18 -11.11 -16.19
CA GLY A 184 -2.56 -11.48 -15.86
C GLY A 184 -2.72 -12.99 -15.67
N TRP A 185 -2.07 -13.80 -16.52
CA TRP A 185 -2.07 -15.25 -16.41
C TRP A 185 -1.40 -15.71 -15.11
N TRP A 186 -0.22 -15.17 -14.80
CA TRP A 186 0.48 -15.49 -13.56
C TRP A 186 -0.35 -15.17 -12.30
N LEU A 187 -1.03 -14.02 -12.31
CA LEU A 187 -1.85 -13.53 -11.20
C LEU A 187 -3.18 -14.30 -11.05
N CYS A 188 -3.87 -14.64 -12.14
CA CYS A 188 -5.13 -15.37 -12.03
C CYS A 188 -4.93 -16.80 -11.53
N GLU A 189 -3.80 -17.43 -11.86
CA GLU A 189 -3.36 -18.73 -11.34
C GLU A 189 -2.95 -18.69 -9.85
N ARG A 190 -3.15 -17.56 -9.16
CA ARG A 190 -3.10 -17.48 -7.69
C ARG A 190 -4.41 -17.87 -7.04
N GLN A 191 -5.53 -17.90 -7.77
CA GLN A 191 -6.82 -18.25 -7.18
C GLN A 191 -6.92 -19.75 -6.97
N VAL A 192 -6.92 -20.18 -5.71
CA VAL A 192 -7.03 -21.59 -5.37
C VAL A 192 -8.50 -22.04 -5.27
N LYS A 193 -8.72 -23.35 -5.12
CA LYS A 193 -10.07 -23.95 -5.09
C LYS A 193 -11.01 -23.35 -4.04
N SER A 194 -10.48 -22.90 -2.90
CA SER A 194 -11.27 -22.26 -1.83
C SER A 194 -11.75 -20.85 -2.20
N GLY A 195 -11.23 -20.25 -3.28
CA GLY A 195 -11.59 -18.90 -3.73
C GLY A 195 -10.59 -17.82 -3.35
N GLY A 196 -9.79 -18.06 -2.30
CA GLY A 196 -8.71 -17.17 -1.88
C GLY A 196 -7.54 -17.14 -2.88
N LEU A 197 -6.68 -16.15 -2.71
CA LEU A 197 -5.50 -15.92 -3.55
C LEU A 197 -4.24 -16.18 -2.73
N ASN A 198 -3.19 -16.70 -3.36
CA ASN A 198 -1.88 -16.88 -2.74
C ASN A 198 -0.82 -15.94 -3.33
N GLY A 199 0.29 -15.77 -2.62
CA GLY A 199 1.36 -14.87 -3.06
C GLY A 199 2.33 -15.48 -4.06
N ARG A 200 2.39 -16.81 -4.12
CA ARG A 200 3.34 -17.61 -4.90
C ARG A 200 2.70 -18.94 -5.30
N PRO A 201 3.16 -19.58 -6.40
CA PRO A 201 2.71 -20.91 -6.77
C PRO A 201 2.88 -21.90 -5.61
N GLU A 202 1.97 -22.87 -5.50
CA GLU A 202 2.02 -23.95 -4.50
C GLU A 202 2.00 -23.48 -3.03
N LYS A 203 1.55 -22.24 -2.74
CA LYS A 203 1.31 -21.74 -1.38
C LYS A 203 -0.17 -21.71 -1.01
N LEU A 204 -0.44 -21.65 0.28
CA LEU A 204 -1.78 -21.49 0.82
C LEU A 204 -2.34 -20.09 0.49
N PRO A 205 -3.67 -19.94 0.36
CA PRO A 205 -4.29 -18.63 0.23
C PRO A 205 -4.19 -17.84 1.51
N ASP A 206 -4.18 -16.51 1.38
CA ASP A 206 -4.14 -15.56 2.47
C ASP A 206 -4.92 -14.30 2.04
N VAL A 207 -5.78 -13.79 2.93
CA VAL A 207 -6.66 -12.65 2.69
C VAL A 207 -5.91 -11.42 2.18
N CYS A 208 -4.66 -11.18 2.58
CA CYS A 208 -3.93 -9.99 2.12
C CYS A 208 -3.71 -9.98 0.60
N TYR A 209 -3.64 -11.15 -0.04
CA TYR A 209 -3.56 -11.26 -1.50
C TYR A 209 -4.86 -10.88 -2.21
N SER A 210 -5.97 -10.77 -1.49
CA SER A 210 -7.20 -10.14 -2.00
C SER A 210 -7.01 -8.66 -2.32
N TRP A 211 -5.96 -8.04 -1.79
CA TRP A 211 -5.46 -6.76 -2.26
C TRP A 211 -4.34 -6.96 -3.29
N TRP A 212 -3.20 -7.56 -2.90
CA TRP A 212 -1.98 -7.56 -3.72
C TRP A 212 -2.18 -8.11 -5.15
N VAL A 213 -2.93 -9.20 -5.29
CA VAL A 213 -3.21 -9.80 -6.60
C VAL A 213 -4.34 -9.03 -7.30
N LEU A 214 -5.40 -8.70 -6.57
CA LEU A 214 -6.60 -8.10 -7.14
C LEU A 214 -6.37 -6.69 -7.67
N SER A 215 -5.66 -5.84 -6.92
CA SER A 215 -5.31 -4.48 -7.32
C SER A 215 -4.45 -4.50 -8.59
N SER A 216 -3.46 -5.40 -8.64
CA SER A 216 -2.61 -5.61 -9.81
C SER A 216 -3.43 -6.03 -11.03
N LEU A 217 -4.37 -6.98 -10.88
CA LEU A 217 -5.28 -7.40 -11.94
C LEU A 217 -6.21 -6.27 -12.40
N ILE A 218 -6.65 -5.39 -11.50
CA ILE A 218 -7.47 -4.23 -11.86
C ILE A 218 -6.66 -3.21 -12.66
N ILE A 219 -5.45 -2.86 -12.21
CA ILE A 219 -4.56 -1.91 -12.90
C ILE A 219 -4.27 -2.34 -14.34
N ILE A 220 -4.07 -3.64 -14.56
CA ILE A 220 -3.80 -4.20 -15.90
C ILE A 220 -5.06 -4.63 -16.66
N ASP A 221 -6.26 -4.36 -16.13
CA ASP A 221 -7.56 -4.68 -16.74
C ASP A 221 -7.78 -6.18 -17.02
N ARG A 222 -7.44 -7.02 -16.04
CA ARG A 222 -7.54 -8.49 -16.07
C ARG A 222 -8.31 -9.10 -14.90
N VAL A 223 -8.96 -8.28 -14.09
CA VAL A 223 -9.76 -8.74 -12.93
C VAL A 223 -10.88 -9.72 -13.28
N HIS A 224 -11.35 -9.72 -14.53
CA HIS A 224 -12.37 -10.66 -15.02
C HIS A 224 -11.87 -12.10 -15.19
N TRP A 225 -10.55 -12.37 -15.00
CA TRP A 225 -9.95 -13.71 -15.12
C TRP A 225 -10.07 -14.55 -13.85
N ILE A 226 -10.54 -13.96 -12.75
CA ILE A 226 -10.78 -14.68 -11.48
C ILE A 226 -12.27 -14.75 -11.15
N ASP A 227 -12.64 -15.71 -10.31
CA ASP A 227 -13.99 -15.82 -9.75
C ASP A 227 -14.13 -14.83 -8.57
N LYS A 228 -14.65 -13.64 -8.87
CA LYS A 228 -14.91 -12.57 -7.89
C LYS A 228 -15.82 -13.02 -6.73
N ASN A 229 -16.82 -13.85 -7.01
CA ASN A 229 -17.78 -14.30 -6.00
C ASN A 229 -17.14 -15.26 -5.00
N LYS A 230 -16.26 -16.16 -5.47
CA LYS A 230 -15.50 -17.04 -4.59
C LYS A 230 -14.51 -16.26 -3.73
N LEU A 231 -13.85 -15.24 -4.29
CA LEU A 231 -12.95 -14.39 -3.51
C LEU A 231 -13.70 -13.62 -2.42
N ALA A 232 -14.84 -13.01 -2.75
CA ALA A 232 -15.68 -12.32 -1.77
C ALA A 232 -16.10 -13.25 -0.61
N ARG A 233 -16.52 -14.47 -0.93
CA ARG A 233 -16.87 -15.48 0.09
C ARG A 233 -15.68 -15.85 0.97
N PHE A 234 -14.51 -16.09 0.36
CA PHE A 234 -13.29 -16.39 1.11
C PHE A 234 -12.95 -15.28 2.11
N ILE A 235 -13.01 -14.00 1.70
CA ILE A 235 -12.74 -12.88 2.63
C ILE A 235 -13.75 -12.86 3.78
N LEU A 236 -15.05 -13.03 3.48
CA LEU A 236 -16.11 -13.02 4.48
C LEU A 236 -16.06 -14.24 5.43
N ASP A 237 -15.56 -15.38 4.97
CA ASP A 237 -15.34 -16.57 5.78
C ASP A 237 -14.19 -16.40 6.77
N CYS A 238 -13.29 -15.42 6.55
CA CYS A 238 -12.20 -15.06 7.47
C CYS A 238 -12.61 -13.99 8.50
N GLN A 239 -13.88 -13.60 8.55
CA GLN A 239 -14.38 -12.60 9.50
C GLN A 239 -14.67 -13.23 10.87
N ASP A 240 -14.18 -12.60 11.95
CA ASP A 240 -14.69 -12.87 13.29
C ASP A 240 -16.05 -12.16 13.45
N LYS A 241 -17.13 -12.94 13.49
CA LYS A 241 -18.51 -12.44 13.60
C LYS A 241 -18.89 -12.01 15.01
N GLU A 242 -18.12 -12.39 16.03
CA GLU A 242 -18.40 -12.07 17.42
C GLU A 242 -17.64 -10.81 17.85
N ASN A 243 -16.34 -10.74 17.55
CA ASN A 243 -15.46 -9.65 18.00
C ASN A 243 -15.11 -8.64 16.90
N GLY A 244 -15.39 -8.96 15.64
CA GLY A 244 -15.02 -8.14 14.49
C GLY A 244 -13.56 -8.32 14.06
N GLY A 245 -13.25 -7.86 12.84
CA GLY A 245 -11.95 -8.04 12.20
C GLY A 245 -11.94 -9.19 11.20
N ILE A 246 -10.86 -9.27 10.42
CA ILE A 246 -10.62 -10.30 9.41
C ILE A 246 -9.21 -10.88 9.63
N SER A 247 -9.08 -12.20 9.58
CA SER A 247 -7.82 -12.95 9.71
C SER A 247 -7.21 -13.30 8.34
N ASP A 248 -6.04 -13.94 8.32
CA ASP A 248 -5.40 -14.37 7.06
C ASP A 248 -6.23 -15.48 6.35
N ARG A 249 -6.89 -16.35 7.12
CA ARG A 249 -7.65 -17.53 6.69
C ARG A 249 -8.77 -17.81 7.70
N PRO A 250 -9.78 -18.62 7.32
CA PRO A 250 -10.84 -19.01 8.25
C PRO A 250 -10.26 -19.65 9.51
N ASP A 251 -10.86 -19.32 10.65
CA ASP A 251 -10.50 -19.79 11.99
C ASP A 251 -9.15 -19.30 12.58
N ASP A 252 -8.36 -18.52 11.83
CA ASP A 252 -7.14 -17.87 12.34
C ASP A 252 -7.49 -16.60 13.17
N ALA A 253 -6.53 -16.09 13.94
CA ALA A 253 -6.72 -14.87 14.74
C ALA A 253 -6.79 -13.62 13.85
N VAL A 254 -7.70 -12.70 14.16
CA VAL A 254 -7.86 -11.44 13.43
C VAL A 254 -6.76 -10.44 13.77
N ASP A 255 -6.38 -9.62 12.81
CA ASP A 255 -5.48 -8.48 13.01
C ASP A 255 -5.84 -7.30 12.11
N VAL A 256 -5.27 -6.13 12.39
CA VAL A 256 -5.56 -4.89 11.66
C VAL A 256 -5.06 -4.92 10.21
N PHE A 257 -4.00 -5.68 9.92
CA PHE A 257 -3.41 -5.79 8.59
C PHE A 257 -4.34 -6.56 7.65
N HIS A 258 -4.76 -7.77 8.04
CA HIS A 258 -5.70 -8.58 7.28
C HIS A 258 -7.10 -7.98 7.27
N THR A 259 -7.52 -7.31 8.35
CA THR A 259 -8.77 -6.52 8.34
C THR A 259 -8.75 -5.46 7.24
N TYR A 260 -7.68 -4.67 7.15
CA TYR A 260 -7.55 -3.67 6.11
C TYR A 260 -7.55 -4.28 4.71
N PHE A 261 -6.69 -5.26 4.44
CA PHE A 261 -6.60 -5.84 3.10
C PHE A 261 -7.82 -6.66 2.70
N GLY A 262 -8.54 -7.24 3.66
CA GLY A 262 -9.83 -7.87 3.43
C GLY A 262 -10.90 -6.84 3.02
N VAL A 263 -11.04 -5.75 3.78
CA VAL A 263 -12.01 -4.67 3.44
C VAL A 263 -11.63 -3.97 2.14
N ALA A 264 -10.35 -3.71 1.89
CA ALA A 264 -9.86 -3.16 0.64
C ALA A 264 -10.09 -4.12 -0.54
N GLY A 265 -9.91 -5.43 -0.34
CA GLY A 265 -10.27 -6.46 -1.33
C GLY A 265 -11.77 -6.45 -1.64
N LEU A 266 -12.63 -6.36 -0.62
CA LEU A 266 -14.08 -6.22 -0.81
C LEU A 266 -14.45 -4.92 -1.54
N SER A 267 -13.75 -3.82 -1.26
CA SER A 267 -13.90 -2.55 -1.99
C SER A 267 -13.58 -2.71 -3.48
N LEU A 268 -12.46 -3.35 -3.82
CA LEU A 268 -12.06 -3.65 -5.21
C LEU A 268 -13.02 -4.62 -5.92
N LEU A 269 -13.78 -5.41 -5.16
CA LEU A 269 -14.85 -6.29 -5.66
C LEU A 269 -16.21 -5.58 -5.77
N GLU A 270 -16.28 -4.28 -5.47
CA GLU A 270 -17.50 -3.47 -5.45
C GLU A 270 -18.55 -4.04 -4.47
N TYR A 271 -18.09 -4.57 -3.34
CA TYR A 271 -18.99 -5.16 -2.35
C TYR A 271 -19.93 -4.08 -1.75
N PRO A 272 -21.24 -4.35 -1.64
CA PRO A 272 -22.20 -3.34 -1.19
C PRO A 272 -21.87 -2.76 0.18
N GLY A 273 -21.94 -1.42 0.28
CA GLY A 273 -21.72 -0.69 1.53
C GLY A 273 -20.25 -0.40 1.87
N VAL A 274 -19.31 -0.74 1.00
CA VAL A 274 -17.89 -0.38 1.13
C VAL A 274 -17.55 0.71 0.10
N LYS A 275 -16.87 1.78 0.53
CA LYS A 275 -16.41 2.84 -0.41
C LYS A 275 -15.41 2.26 -1.42
N ALA A 276 -15.32 2.87 -2.59
CA ALA A 276 -14.29 2.55 -3.58
C ALA A 276 -12.90 3.00 -3.12
N ILE A 277 -11.91 2.15 -3.34
CA ILE A 277 -10.48 2.41 -3.11
C ILE A 277 -9.73 2.45 -4.45
N ASP A 278 -8.76 3.35 -4.56
CA ASP A 278 -7.88 3.41 -5.72
C ASP A 278 -6.85 2.27 -5.68
N PRO A 279 -6.75 1.44 -6.74
CA PRO A 279 -5.91 0.25 -6.73
C PRO A 279 -4.41 0.57 -6.78
N ALA A 280 -3.99 1.78 -7.16
CA ALA A 280 -2.59 2.16 -7.23
C ALA A 280 -2.12 2.92 -5.98
N TYR A 281 -2.97 3.78 -5.41
CA TYR A 281 -2.63 4.60 -4.23
C TYR A 281 -2.97 3.96 -2.90
N ALA A 282 -3.75 2.88 -2.89
CA ALA A 282 -4.26 2.26 -1.66
C ALA A 282 -5.00 3.25 -0.74
N LEU A 283 -5.68 4.22 -1.35
CA LEU A 283 -6.46 5.25 -0.66
C LEU A 283 -7.87 5.32 -1.26
N PRO A 284 -8.90 5.72 -0.47
CA PRO A 284 -10.25 5.94 -0.98
C PRO A 284 -10.25 6.84 -2.21
N VAL A 285 -11.05 6.51 -3.23
CA VAL A 285 -11.05 7.22 -4.53
C VAL A 285 -11.39 8.70 -4.35
N ASP A 286 -12.29 9.05 -3.44
CA ASP A 286 -12.64 10.44 -3.13
C ASP A 286 -11.49 11.20 -2.47
N THR A 287 -10.68 10.53 -1.66
CA THR A 287 -9.46 11.08 -1.07
C THR A 287 -8.40 11.34 -2.14
N VAL A 288 -8.14 10.38 -3.01
CA VAL A 288 -7.19 10.51 -4.14
C VAL A 288 -7.60 11.66 -5.06
N ASN A 289 -8.88 11.76 -5.41
CA ASN A 289 -9.40 12.85 -6.24
C ASN A 289 -9.17 14.23 -5.62
N LYS A 290 -9.32 14.38 -4.29
CA LYS A 290 -9.07 15.66 -3.61
C LYS A 290 -7.62 16.13 -3.74
N ILE A 291 -6.65 15.20 -3.67
CA ILE A 291 -5.22 15.50 -3.83
C ILE A 291 -4.99 16.13 -5.21
N PHE A 292 -5.39 15.45 -6.28
CA PHE A 292 -5.12 15.90 -7.64
C PHE A 292 -6.02 17.05 -8.13
N LEU A 293 -7.17 17.28 -7.50
CA LEU A 293 -7.95 18.50 -7.72
C LEU A 293 -7.28 19.72 -7.08
N ARG A 294 -6.71 19.59 -5.87
CA ARG A 294 -5.98 20.68 -5.20
C ARG A 294 -4.74 21.10 -5.98
N SER A 295 -3.95 20.14 -6.47
CA SER A 295 -2.74 20.42 -7.26
C SER A 295 -3.02 21.23 -8.53
N LYS A 296 -4.19 21.04 -9.16
CA LYS A 296 -4.62 21.80 -10.34
C LYS A 296 -5.02 23.24 -10.02
N CYS A 297 -5.49 23.53 -8.80
CA CYS A 297 -5.86 24.89 -8.39
C CYS A 297 -4.67 25.71 -7.88
N SER A 298 -3.62 25.07 -7.37
CA SER A 298 -2.39 25.75 -6.92
C SER A 298 -1.38 26.04 -8.05
N SER A 299 -1.62 25.49 -9.24
CA SER A 299 -0.79 25.70 -10.45
C SER A 299 -1.38 26.72 -11.45
N THR A 300 -2.48 27.39 -11.07
CA THR A 300 -3.10 28.53 -11.79
C THR A 300 -2.96 29.83 -11.02
#